data_AF-V9LE95-F1
#
_entry.id   AF-V9LE95-F1
#
_cell.length_a   1.000
_cell.length_b   1.000
_cell.length_c   1.000
_cell.angle_alpha   90.00
_cell.angle_beta   90.00
_cell.angle_gamma   90.00
#
_symmetry.space_group_name_H-M   'P 1'
#
loop_
_entity.id
_entity.type
_entity.pdbx_description
1 polymer ?
#
loop_
_entity_poly.entity_id
_entity_poly.type
_entity_poly.pdbx_seq_one_letter_code
_entity_poly.pdbx_strand_id
1 'polypeptide(L)'
;CVLVCGGGVQCRAAVADAFLRVERALVAGNASGLERDFRGCGQLNGSQDAATMVGNMADIIMGTVQYNRETSATIAGLCHTMLNNSLGSTYQRLQVLNQQHMERVGLRCVDNSYQNSLTRLRSSAFRPYGVGLRQWYYQTCTEFGYYQTCEDPSCPFSRRLTLRSQLDVCREVFGIKPESAGSAVGFTNDYYGADRPKFTRILFVNGNIDPWHALSVTTNQSSSELAIVING
;
A
#
# COMPACT_ATOMS: atom_id res chain seq x y z
N CYS A 1 6.38 -1.56 -9.57
CA CYS A 1 5.41 -1.82 -10.66
C CYS A 1 4.95 -0.62 -11.50
N VAL A 2 4.75 0.62 -10.98
CA VAL A 2 4.23 1.73 -11.82
C VAL A 2 5.10 2.05 -13.07
N LEU A 3 6.39 1.71 -13.06
CA LEU A 3 7.29 1.86 -14.22
C LEU A 3 7.12 0.78 -15.31
N VAL A 4 6.69 -0.43 -14.95
CA VAL A 4 6.83 -1.64 -15.79
C VAL A 4 5.48 -2.12 -16.34
N CYS A 5 4.38 -1.86 -15.65
CA CYS A 5 3.09 -2.51 -15.89
C CYS A 5 2.08 -1.60 -16.60
N GLY A 6 2.48 -0.93 -17.70
CA GLY A 6 1.57 -0.16 -18.56
C GLY A 6 1.22 1.26 -18.11
N GLY A 7 1.70 1.72 -16.95
CA GLY A 7 1.51 3.11 -16.52
C GLY A 7 2.49 4.11 -17.18
N GLY A 8 3.68 3.64 -17.53
CA GLY A 8 4.72 4.48 -18.13
C GLY A 8 5.32 5.51 -17.16
N VAL A 9 6.52 6.00 -17.51
CA VAL A 9 7.27 6.98 -16.70
C VAL A 9 6.45 8.26 -16.43
N GLN A 10 5.64 8.67 -17.40
CA GLN A 10 4.80 9.87 -17.31
C GLN A 10 3.69 9.76 -16.25
N CYS A 11 2.99 8.63 -16.17
CA CYS A 11 1.95 8.44 -15.16
C CYS A 11 2.55 8.42 -13.76
N ARG A 12 3.69 7.73 -13.59
CA ARG A 12 4.43 7.74 -12.32
C ARG A 12 4.84 9.15 -11.92
N ALA A 13 5.32 9.96 -12.85
CA ALA A 13 5.69 11.35 -12.60
C ALA A 13 4.46 12.19 -12.21
N ALA A 14 3.31 11.98 -12.86
CA ALA A 14 2.07 12.66 -12.52
C ALA A 14 1.57 12.29 -11.11
N VAL A 15 1.68 11.01 -10.71
CA VAL A 15 1.40 10.55 -9.34
C VAL A 15 2.35 11.22 -8.35
N ALA A 16 3.66 11.20 -8.62
CA ALA A 16 4.66 11.83 -7.74
C ALA A 16 4.42 13.34 -7.56
N ASP A 17 4.10 14.06 -8.64
CA ASP A 17 3.76 15.49 -8.55
C ASP A 17 2.46 15.73 -7.76
N ALA A 18 1.46 14.85 -7.88
CA ALA A 18 0.23 14.95 -7.09
C ALA A 18 0.50 14.78 -5.58
N PHE A 19 1.26 13.76 -5.19
CA PHE A 19 1.64 13.55 -3.79
C PHE A 19 2.53 14.68 -3.25
N LEU A 20 3.41 15.23 -4.07
CA LEU A 20 4.21 16.41 -3.71
C LEU A 20 3.32 17.62 -3.41
N ARG A 21 2.24 17.82 -4.17
CA ARG A 21 1.27 18.91 -3.93
C ARG A 21 0.47 18.68 -2.65
N VAL A 22 0.05 17.43 -2.38
CA VAL A 22 -0.59 17.06 -1.11
C VAL A 22 0.35 17.34 0.07
N GLU A 23 1.63 16.95 -0.03
CA GLU A 23 2.62 17.20 1.02
C GLU A 23 2.83 18.69 1.27
N ARG A 24 2.93 19.50 0.21
CA ARG A 24 3.02 20.96 0.33
C ARG A 24 1.80 21.55 1.04
N ALA A 25 0.60 21.06 0.75
CA ALA A 25 -0.61 21.51 1.42
C ALA A 25 -0.62 21.13 2.92
N LEU A 26 -0.16 19.92 3.27
CA LEU A 26 0.00 19.49 4.66
C LEU A 26 1.02 20.37 5.42
N VAL A 27 2.19 20.63 4.82
CA VAL A 27 3.24 21.48 5.43
C VAL A 27 2.77 22.92 5.58
N ALA A 28 1.96 23.42 4.64
CA ALA A 28 1.37 24.76 4.73
C ALA A 28 0.21 24.87 5.74
N GLY A 29 -0.14 23.79 6.45
CA GLY A 29 -1.23 23.77 7.42
C GLY A 29 -2.63 23.75 6.80
N ASN A 30 -2.77 23.43 5.51
CA ASN A 30 -4.05 23.39 4.80
C ASN A 30 -4.78 22.03 4.98
N ALA A 31 -4.86 21.54 6.22
CA ALA A 31 -5.46 20.25 6.54
C ALA A 31 -6.96 20.21 6.19
N SER A 32 -7.72 21.24 6.58
CA SER A 32 -9.17 21.31 6.28
C SER A 32 -9.47 21.42 4.78
N GLY A 33 -8.56 22.01 4.00
CA GLY A 33 -8.65 22.01 2.55
C GLY A 33 -8.54 20.60 1.99
N LEU A 34 -7.53 19.83 2.43
CA LEU A 34 -7.31 18.44 2.04
C LEU A 34 -8.48 17.53 2.44
N GLU A 35 -9.04 17.71 3.64
CA GLU A 35 -10.22 16.98 4.09
C GLU A 35 -11.41 17.16 3.15
N ARG A 36 -11.74 18.41 2.80
CA ARG A 36 -12.84 18.70 1.88
C ARG A 36 -12.55 18.12 0.50
N ASP A 37 -11.35 18.36 0.00
CA ASP A 37 -10.91 18.01 -1.34
C ASP A 37 -10.88 16.49 -1.58
N PHE A 38 -10.54 15.71 -0.56
CA PHE A 38 -10.45 14.24 -0.61
C PHE A 38 -11.56 13.53 0.17
N ARG A 39 -12.62 14.26 0.55
CA ARG A 39 -13.81 13.72 1.26
C ARG A 39 -13.45 13.00 2.55
N GLY A 40 -12.61 13.57 3.40
CA GLY A 40 -12.31 13.07 4.73
C GLY A 40 -13.56 13.03 5.64
N CYS A 41 -13.66 12.02 6.51
CA CYS A 41 -14.80 11.90 7.44
C CYS A 41 -14.73 12.87 8.64
N GLY A 42 -13.56 13.46 8.90
CA GLY A 42 -13.33 14.33 10.05
C GLY A 42 -12.01 15.08 9.93
N GLN A 43 -11.75 15.92 10.93
CA GLN A 43 -10.56 16.76 10.98
C GLN A 43 -9.28 15.94 11.16
N LEU A 44 -8.23 16.31 10.44
CA LEU A 44 -6.89 15.74 10.56
C LEU A 44 -6.20 16.35 11.79
N ASN A 45 -5.90 15.51 12.78
CA ASN A 45 -5.27 15.91 14.02
C ASN A 45 -3.83 15.42 14.09
N GLY A 46 -2.91 16.28 13.65
CA GLY A 46 -1.47 16.05 13.76
C GLY A 46 -0.88 15.14 12.69
N SER A 47 0.37 14.73 12.91
CA SER A 47 1.18 14.05 11.89
C SER A 47 0.73 12.63 11.59
N GLN A 48 0.09 11.95 12.55
CA GLN A 48 -0.38 10.58 12.37
C GLN A 48 -1.59 10.52 11.44
N ASP A 49 -2.58 11.39 11.64
CA ASP A 49 -3.74 11.50 10.73
C ASP A 49 -3.30 11.92 9.33
N ALA A 50 -2.33 12.83 9.23
CA ALA A 50 -1.73 13.20 7.94
C ALA A 50 -1.05 11.99 7.25
N ALA A 51 -0.33 11.16 8.00
CA ALA A 51 0.29 9.92 7.48
C ALA A 51 -0.77 8.89 7.07
N THR A 52 -1.84 8.72 7.86
CA THR A 52 -2.97 7.86 7.51
C THR A 52 -3.67 8.34 6.24
N MET A 53 -3.87 9.65 6.07
CA MET A 53 -4.48 10.20 4.87
C MET A 53 -3.66 9.89 3.61
N VAL A 54 -2.36 10.18 3.61
CA VAL A 54 -1.51 9.90 2.44
C VAL A 54 -1.32 8.40 2.22
N GLY A 55 -1.41 7.58 3.27
CA GLY A 55 -1.46 6.12 3.18
C GLY A 55 -2.71 5.65 2.45
N ASN A 56 -3.89 6.09 2.89
CA ASN A 56 -5.17 5.79 2.23
C ASN A 56 -5.15 6.21 0.74
N MET A 57 -4.55 7.36 0.41
CA MET A 57 -4.37 7.79 -0.99
C MET A 57 -3.44 6.86 -1.78
N ALA A 58 -2.33 6.43 -1.18
CA ALA A 58 -1.38 5.52 -1.81
C ALA A 58 -1.99 4.14 -2.03
N ASP A 59 -2.80 3.65 -1.08
CA ASP A 59 -3.48 2.36 -1.15
C ASP A 59 -4.42 2.23 -2.35
N ILE A 60 -5.04 3.34 -2.80
CA ILE A 60 -5.85 3.34 -4.03
C ILE A 60 -5.00 2.92 -5.23
N ILE A 61 -3.78 3.44 -5.32
CA ILE A 61 -2.85 3.21 -6.43
C ILE A 61 -2.21 1.83 -6.28
N MET A 62 -1.73 1.52 -5.07
CA MET A 62 -1.07 0.24 -4.76
C MET A 62 -2.03 -0.94 -4.93
N GLY A 63 -3.26 -0.82 -4.43
CA GLY A 63 -4.31 -1.82 -4.63
C GLY A 63 -4.70 -1.97 -6.10
N THR A 64 -4.77 -0.87 -6.87
CA THR A 64 -5.03 -0.96 -8.32
C THR A 64 -3.92 -1.71 -9.07
N VAL A 65 -2.66 -1.53 -8.64
CA VAL A 65 -1.52 -2.22 -9.23
C VAL A 65 -1.50 -3.70 -8.84
N GLN A 66 -1.75 -4.01 -7.57
CA GLN A 66 -1.78 -5.38 -7.05
C GLN A 66 -2.89 -6.21 -7.71
N TYR A 67 -4.11 -5.65 -7.78
CA TYR A 67 -5.29 -6.35 -8.29
C TYR A 67 -5.64 -5.91 -9.72
N ASN A 68 -4.63 -5.58 -10.52
CA ASN A 68 -4.83 -5.07 -11.88
C ASN A 68 -5.63 -6.08 -12.72
N ARG A 69 -6.80 -5.66 -13.21
CA ARG A 69 -7.76 -6.49 -13.98
C ARG A 69 -8.42 -7.64 -13.20
N GLU A 70 -8.13 -7.80 -11.92
CA GLU A 70 -8.91 -8.68 -11.03
C GLU A 70 -10.14 -7.97 -10.47
N THR A 71 -10.11 -6.63 -10.45
CA THR A 71 -11.23 -5.76 -10.07
C THR A 71 -11.64 -4.88 -11.24
N SER A 72 -12.65 -4.03 -11.05
CA SER A 72 -13.00 -2.98 -12.01
C SER A 72 -11.91 -1.89 -12.15
N ALA A 73 -10.92 -1.86 -11.24
CA ALA A 73 -9.77 -0.97 -11.33
C ALA A 73 -8.67 -1.58 -12.21
N THR A 74 -8.06 -0.74 -13.05
CA THR A 74 -6.90 -1.15 -13.87
C THR A 74 -5.83 -0.07 -13.84
N ILE A 75 -4.57 -0.46 -14.03
CA ILE A 75 -3.44 0.46 -14.16
C ILE A 75 -3.66 1.41 -15.35
N ALA A 76 -4.21 0.90 -16.45
CA ALA A 76 -4.55 1.71 -17.63
C ALA A 76 -5.58 2.80 -17.30
N GLY A 77 -6.66 2.46 -16.59
CA GLY A 77 -7.68 3.43 -16.17
C GLY A 77 -7.13 4.47 -15.20
N LEU A 78 -6.31 4.05 -14.23
CA LEU A 78 -5.62 4.94 -13.30
C LEU A 78 -4.75 5.95 -14.05
N CYS A 79 -3.94 5.47 -14.99
CA CYS A 79 -3.03 6.34 -15.74
C CYS A 79 -3.74 7.21 -16.77
N HIS A 80 -4.86 6.74 -17.33
CA HIS A 80 -5.73 7.58 -18.13
C HIS A 80 -6.20 8.81 -17.33
N THR A 81 -6.69 8.63 -16.09
CA THR A 81 -7.07 9.75 -15.22
C THR A 81 -5.88 10.66 -14.89
N MET A 82 -4.74 10.11 -14.49
CA MET A 82 -3.57 10.91 -14.09
C MET A 82 -2.91 11.67 -15.24
N LEU A 83 -3.08 11.20 -16.47
CA LEU A 83 -2.55 11.86 -17.67
C LEU A 83 -3.56 12.77 -18.37
N ASN A 84 -4.82 12.78 -17.94
CA ASN A 84 -5.85 13.61 -18.55
C ASN A 84 -5.71 15.09 -18.15
N ASN A 85 -5.12 15.89 -19.03
CA ASN A 85 -4.90 17.32 -18.81
C ASN A 85 -6.20 18.15 -18.70
N SER A 86 -7.31 17.66 -19.24
CA SER A 86 -8.61 18.33 -19.14
C SER A 86 -9.21 18.28 -17.73
N LEU A 87 -8.71 17.38 -16.86
CA LEU A 87 -9.09 17.31 -15.44
C LEU A 87 -8.32 18.29 -14.54
N GLY A 88 -7.48 19.15 -15.12
CA GLY A 88 -6.72 20.16 -14.39
C GLY A 88 -5.36 19.67 -13.91
N SER A 89 -4.89 20.19 -12.77
CA SER A 89 -3.60 19.84 -12.17
C SER A 89 -3.54 18.37 -11.74
N THR A 90 -2.32 17.84 -11.53
CA THR A 90 -2.10 16.48 -11.00
C THR A 90 -2.78 16.25 -9.64
N TYR A 91 -2.87 17.30 -8.80
CA TYR A 91 -3.62 17.29 -7.55
C TYR A 91 -5.13 17.07 -7.78
N GLN A 92 -5.74 17.78 -8.74
CA GLN A 92 -7.14 17.60 -9.10
C GLN A 92 -7.40 16.22 -9.74
N ARG A 93 -6.46 15.70 -10.53
CA ARG A 93 -6.54 14.33 -11.06
C ARG A 93 -6.52 13.28 -9.96
N LEU A 94 -5.73 13.48 -8.90
CA LEU A 94 -5.73 12.61 -7.73
C LEU A 94 -7.06 12.70 -6.95
N GLN A 95 -7.69 13.88 -6.87
CA GLN A 95 -9.03 14.02 -6.30
C GLN A 95 -10.06 13.21 -7.09
N VAL A 96 -9.99 13.25 -8.44
CA VAL A 96 -10.86 12.45 -9.31
C VAL A 96 -10.63 10.96 -9.09
N LEU A 97 -9.37 10.51 -8.98
CA LEU A 97 -9.08 9.10 -8.65
C LEU A 97 -9.68 8.69 -7.29
N ASN A 98 -9.56 9.54 -6.27
CA ASN A 98 -10.15 9.31 -4.96
C ASN A 98 -11.67 9.19 -5.06
N GLN A 99 -12.33 10.11 -5.77
CA GLN A 99 -13.77 10.04 -6.02
C GLN A 99 -14.18 8.75 -6.73
N GLN A 100 -13.51 8.38 -7.81
CA GLN A 100 -13.78 7.14 -8.55
C GLN A 100 -13.59 5.90 -7.68
N HIS A 101 -12.58 5.89 -6.80
CA HIS A 101 -12.40 4.80 -5.84
C HIS A 101 -13.59 4.73 -4.88
N MET A 102 -13.94 5.85 -4.24
CA MET A 102 -15.02 5.96 -3.27
C MET A 102 -16.38 5.50 -3.83
N GLU A 103 -16.69 5.88 -5.07
CA GLU A 103 -17.90 5.45 -5.77
C GLU A 103 -17.92 3.94 -6.00
N ARG A 104 -16.78 3.34 -6.39
CA ARG A 104 -16.67 1.89 -6.62
C ARG A 104 -16.83 1.08 -5.33
N VAL A 105 -16.29 1.56 -4.22
CA VAL A 105 -16.37 0.87 -2.92
C VAL A 105 -17.61 1.27 -2.10
N GLY A 106 -18.44 2.19 -2.61
CA GLY A 106 -19.68 2.62 -1.95
C GLY A 106 -19.46 3.43 -0.66
N LEU A 107 -18.31 4.08 -0.51
CA LEU A 107 -18.00 4.88 0.68
C LEU A 107 -18.39 6.35 0.50
N ARG A 108 -18.85 6.99 1.57
CA ARG A 108 -19.23 8.42 1.58
C ARG A 108 -18.06 9.35 1.88
N CYS A 109 -17.17 8.92 2.75
CA CYS A 109 -15.98 9.66 3.17
C CYS A 109 -14.84 8.70 3.53
N VAL A 110 -13.60 9.19 3.52
CA VAL A 110 -12.40 8.45 3.90
C VAL A 110 -12.08 8.72 5.36
N ASP A 111 -12.04 7.69 6.19
CA ASP A 111 -11.61 7.82 7.58
C ASP A 111 -10.08 7.89 7.66
N ASN A 112 -9.57 9.08 7.95
CA ASN A 112 -8.13 9.36 8.06
C ASN A 112 -7.66 9.42 9.52
N SER A 113 -8.51 9.09 10.49
CA SER A 113 -8.12 9.09 11.90
C SER A 113 -7.21 7.89 12.21
N TYR A 114 -6.00 8.19 12.68
CA TYR A 114 -5.07 7.18 13.16
C TYR A 114 -5.66 6.43 14.36
N GLN A 115 -6.30 7.14 15.29
CA GLN A 115 -6.92 6.54 16.47
C GLN A 115 -8.09 5.61 16.12
N ASN A 116 -8.91 5.96 15.13
CA ASN A 116 -9.96 5.06 14.64
C ASN A 116 -9.36 3.80 14.01
N SER A 117 -8.27 3.95 13.25
CA SER A 117 -7.54 2.83 12.66
C SER A 117 -6.99 1.88 13.72
N LEU A 118 -6.37 2.40 14.78
CA LEU A 118 -5.91 1.60 15.93
C LEU A 118 -7.08 0.90 16.64
N THR A 119 -8.17 1.62 16.89
CA THR A 119 -9.37 1.07 17.55
C THR A 119 -9.93 -0.11 16.77
N ARG A 120 -10.04 0.02 15.44
CA ARG A 120 -10.48 -1.06 14.55
C ARG A 120 -9.53 -2.25 14.58
N LEU A 121 -8.22 -2.03 14.57
CA LEU A 121 -7.22 -3.11 14.63
C LEU A 121 -7.15 -3.80 15.99
N ARG A 122 -7.45 -3.10 17.10
CA ARG A 122 -7.49 -3.68 18.45
C ARG A 122 -8.66 -4.63 18.65
N SER A 123 -9.77 -4.43 17.93
CA SER A 123 -10.95 -5.29 18.04
C SER A 123 -10.62 -6.75 17.71
N SER A 124 -10.72 -7.63 18.72
CA SER A 124 -10.59 -9.08 18.58
C SER A 124 -11.92 -9.78 18.29
N ALA A 125 -13.00 -9.01 18.10
CA ALA A 125 -14.32 -9.57 17.85
C ALA A 125 -14.32 -10.41 16.57
N PHE A 126 -14.73 -11.68 16.68
CA PHE A 126 -14.83 -12.56 15.53
C PHE A 126 -15.89 -12.05 14.54
N ARG A 127 -15.54 -12.11 13.26
CA ARG A 127 -16.42 -11.81 12.13
C ARG A 127 -16.20 -12.92 11.10
N PRO A 128 -17.25 -13.65 10.68
CA PRO A 128 -17.13 -14.69 9.66
C PRO A 128 -16.99 -14.11 8.24
N TYR A 129 -16.73 -12.81 8.11
CA TYR A 129 -16.62 -12.06 6.87
C TYR A 129 -15.51 -11.01 6.98
N GLY A 130 -15.01 -10.55 5.82
CA GLY A 130 -13.91 -9.59 5.72
C GLY A 130 -12.58 -10.23 5.34
N VAL A 131 -11.56 -9.40 5.15
CA VAL A 131 -10.25 -9.81 4.59
C VAL A 131 -9.21 -10.22 5.65
N GLY A 132 -9.61 -10.35 6.92
CA GLY A 132 -8.68 -10.73 7.99
C GLY A 132 -7.59 -9.69 8.30
N LEU A 133 -7.90 -8.39 8.15
CA LEU A 133 -6.91 -7.30 8.24
C LEU A 133 -6.12 -7.31 9.55
N ARG A 134 -6.76 -7.60 10.69
CA ARG A 134 -6.08 -7.66 11.99
C ARG A 134 -5.06 -8.80 12.02
N GLN A 135 -5.44 -9.98 11.53
CA GLN A 135 -4.58 -11.17 11.49
C GLN A 135 -3.39 -10.91 10.55
N TRP A 136 -3.65 -10.34 9.38
CA TRP A 136 -2.62 -9.95 8.42
C TRP A 136 -1.61 -8.96 9.03
N TYR A 137 -2.09 -7.92 9.72
CA TYR A 137 -1.22 -6.97 10.40
C TYR A 137 -0.42 -7.61 11.52
N TYR A 138 -1.02 -8.53 12.28
CA TYR A 138 -0.29 -9.27 13.33
C TYR A 138 0.86 -10.09 12.72
N GLN A 139 0.62 -10.87 11.68
CA GLN A 139 1.67 -11.64 10.99
C GLN A 139 2.73 -10.74 10.35
N THR A 140 2.34 -9.57 9.84
CA THR A 140 3.29 -8.56 9.37
C THR A 140 4.22 -8.11 10.51
N CYS A 141 3.70 -7.96 11.73
CA CYS A 141 4.46 -7.56 12.91
C CYS A 141 5.30 -8.67 13.56
N THR A 142 4.92 -9.94 13.40
CA THR A 142 5.56 -11.08 14.10
C THR A 142 6.28 -12.08 13.21
N GLU A 143 6.11 -12.01 11.89
CA GLU A 143 6.61 -13.04 10.97
C GLU A 143 7.22 -12.44 9.71
N PHE A 144 6.42 -11.72 8.90
CA PHE A 144 6.80 -11.45 7.50
C PHE A 144 7.43 -10.08 7.24
N GLY A 145 7.10 -9.07 8.04
CA GLY A 145 7.65 -7.72 7.84
C GLY A 145 7.28 -7.07 6.51
N TYR A 146 6.11 -7.39 5.92
CA TYR A 146 5.57 -6.80 4.69
C TYR A 146 5.10 -5.34 4.87
N TYR A 147 5.96 -4.50 5.44
CA TYR A 147 5.72 -3.08 5.64
C TYR A 147 5.81 -2.32 4.31
N GLN A 148 4.77 -1.56 4.02
CA GLN A 148 4.73 -0.69 2.84
C GLN A 148 5.25 0.70 3.22
N THR A 149 6.46 1.01 2.75
CA THR A 149 7.19 2.24 3.09
C THR A 149 7.59 3.03 1.85
N CYS A 150 7.76 4.34 2.00
CA CYS A 150 8.09 5.27 0.94
C CYS A 150 9.21 6.25 1.38
N GLU A 151 10.15 5.76 2.18
CA GLU A 151 11.27 6.56 2.68
C GLU A 151 12.31 6.84 1.59
N ASP A 152 12.41 5.96 0.59
CA ASP A 152 13.29 6.12 -0.57
C ASP A 152 12.87 7.33 -1.44
N PRO A 153 13.80 8.22 -1.85
CA PRO A 153 13.48 9.40 -2.67
C PRO A 153 12.85 9.08 -4.03
N SER A 154 13.07 7.88 -4.56
CA SER A 154 12.47 7.45 -5.80
C SER A 154 10.99 7.08 -5.64
N CYS A 155 10.53 6.77 -4.43
CA CYS A 155 9.14 6.38 -4.23
C CYS A 155 8.17 7.52 -4.61
N PRO A 156 7.11 7.25 -5.40
CA PRO A 156 6.23 8.29 -5.94
C PRO A 156 5.16 8.79 -4.97
N PHE A 157 5.14 8.30 -3.72
CA PHE A 157 4.14 8.68 -2.72
C PHE A 157 4.74 9.60 -1.64
N SER A 158 4.00 9.89 -0.57
CA SER A 158 4.50 10.72 0.53
C SER A 158 5.54 9.97 1.37
N ARG A 159 6.62 10.67 1.75
CA ARG A 159 7.67 10.16 2.65
C ARG A 159 7.22 10.02 4.11
N ARG A 160 5.96 10.37 4.41
CA ARG A 160 5.32 10.08 5.71
C ARG A 160 5.04 8.60 5.92
N LEU A 161 5.05 7.80 4.84
CA LEU A 161 4.92 6.34 4.91
C LEU A 161 6.27 5.74 5.30
N THR A 162 6.50 5.59 6.61
CA THR A 162 7.79 5.15 7.16
C THR A 162 7.69 3.77 7.80
N LEU A 163 8.80 3.04 7.86
CA LEU A 163 8.88 1.82 8.65
C LEU A 163 8.50 2.11 10.12
N ARG A 164 8.95 3.25 10.64
CA ARG A 164 8.65 3.65 12.02
C ARG A 164 7.15 3.75 12.28
N SER A 165 6.39 4.41 11.41
CA SER A 165 4.94 4.52 11.56
C SER A 165 4.23 3.17 11.54
N GLN A 166 4.73 2.21 10.75
CA GLN A 166 4.17 0.85 10.71
C GLN A 166 4.48 0.07 11.99
N LEU A 167 5.71 0.19 12.51
CA LEU A 167 6.12 -0.46 13.75
C LEU A 167 5.42 0.14 14.99
N ASP A 168 5.10 1.43 14.97
CA ASP A 168 4.32 2.05 16.04
C ASP A 168 2.91 1.43 16.13
N VAL A 169 2.27 1.08 15.00
CA VAL A 169 1.00 0.32 15.01
C VAL A 169 1.19 -1.06 15.64
N CYS A 170 2.27 -1.78 15.32
CA CYS A 170 2.57 -3.08 15.94
C CYS A 170 2.64 -2.99 17.48
N ARG A 171 3.32 -1.95 17.97
CA ARG A 171 3.41 -1.68 19.41
C ARG A 171 2.06 -1.30 20.02
N GLU A 172 1.34 -0.38 19.39
CA GLU A 172 0.11 0.20 19.95
C GLU A 172 -1.09 -0.74 19.90
N VAL A 173 -1.15 -1.66 18.92
CA VAL A 173 -2.25 -2.61 18.75
C VAL A 173 -1.95 -3.94 19.45
N PHE A 174 -0.72 -4.45 19.30
CA PHE A 174 -0.38 -5.81 19.71
C PHE A 174 0.64 -5.90 20.85
N GLY A 175 1.20 -4.76 21.30
CA GLY A 175 2.26 -4.75 22.31
C GLY A 175 3.60 -5.29 21.81
N ILE A 176 3.78 -5.41 20.49
CA ILE A 176 5.01 -5.92 19.87
C ILE A 176 6.03 -4.80 19.84
N LYS A 177 7.24 -5.07 20.34
CA LYS A 177 8.32 -4.10 20.38
C LYS A 177 8.85 -3.85 18.95
N PRO A 178 9.01 -2.58 18.50
CA PRO A 178 9.55 -2.29 17.16
C PRO A 178 10.87 -3.02 16.85
N GLU A 179 11.75 -3.12 17.83
CA GLU A 179 13.04 -3.79 17.74
C GLU A 179 12.96 -5.32 17.54
N SER A 180 11.84 -5.96 17.87
CA SER A 180 11.69 -7.42 17.68
C SER A 180 11.31 -7.81 16.25
N ALA A 181 10.83 -6.87 15.44
CA ALA A 181 10.36 -7.16 14.08
C ALA A 181 11.47 -7.75 13.19
N GLY A 182 12.69 -7.20 13.26
CA GLY A 182 13.82 -7.71 12.49
C GLY A 182 14.19 -9.15 12.82
N SER A 183 14.23 -9.50 14.12
CA SER A 183 14.53 -10.87 14.56
C SER A 183 13.42 -11.85 14.19
N ALA A 184 12.16 -11.43 14.28
CA ALA A 184 11.01 -12.21 13.83
C ALA A 184 11.08 -12.54 12.33
N VAL A 185 11.37 -11.53 11.50
CA VAL A 185 11.57 -11.72 10.05
C VAL A 185 12.76 -12.62 9.76
N GLY A 186 13.87 -12.43 10.48
CA GLY A 186 15.05 -13.28 10.38
C GLY A 186 14.72 -14.74 10.67
N PHE A 187 14.01 -15.02 11.76
CA PHE A 187 13.55 -16.36 12.10
C PHE A 187 12.67 -16.98 11.00
N THR A 188 11.68 -16.24 10.49
CA THR A 188 10.81 -16.72 9.41
C THR A 188 11.60 -17.06 8.16
N ASN A 189 12.52 -16.18 7.77
CA ASN A 189 13.38 -16.39 6.60
C ASN A 189 14.30 -17.60 6.78
N ASP A 190 14.92 -17.76 7.95
CA ASP A 190 15.80 -18.90 8.24
C ASP A 190 15.01 -20.21 8.30
N TYR A 191 13.81 -20.19 8.86
CA TYR A 191 12.95 -21.36 9.01
C TYR A 191 12.41 -21.86 7.66
N TYR A 192 11.94 -20.95 6.80
CA TYR A 192 11.34 -21.31 5.50
C TYR A 192 12.32 -21.24 4.31
N GLY A 193 13.51 -20.69 4.49
CA GLY A 193 14.55 -20.56 3.46
C GLY A 193 14.40 -19.34 2.54
N ALA A 194 13.58 -18.36 2.90
CA ALA A 194 13.40 -17.09 2.15
C ALA A 194 13.17 -17.30 0.64
N ASP A 195 14.01 -16.72 -0.21
CA ASP A 195 13.98 -16.83 -1.68
C ASP A 195 14.74 -18.07 -2.21
N ARG A 196 15.29 -18.90 -1.30
CA ARG A 196 15.99 -20.14 -1.59
C ARG A 196 15.50 -21.27 -0.67
N PRO A 197 14.20 -21.59 -0.73
CA PRO A 197 13.66 -22.71 0.03
C PRO A 197 14.38 -24.01 -0.32
N LYS A 198 14.36 -24.98 0.60
CA LYS A 198 14.95 -26.30 0.42
C LYS A 198 13.88 -27.38 0.54
N PHE A 199 12.86 -27.28 -0.29
CA PHE A 199 11.74 -28.23 -0.33
C PHE A 199 11.83 -29.09 -1.59
N THR A 200 10.81 -29.92 -1.83
CA THR A 200 10.74 -30.75 -3.04
C THR A 200 9.32 -30.74 -3.59
N ARG A 201 9.20 -30.86 -4.92
CA ARG A 201 7.91 -30.90 -5.63
C ARG A 201 7.10 -29.61 -5.46
N ILE A 202 7.77 -28.47 -5.61
CA ILE A 202 7.13 -27.14 -5.58
C ILE A 202 7.23 -26.50 -6.97
N LEU A 203 6.12 -25.88 -7.39
CA LEU A 203 6.07 -25.00 -8.55
C LEU A 203 5.71 -23.58 -8.08
N PHE A 204 6.65 -22.65 -8.22
CA PHE A 204 6.45 -21.23 -7.92
C PHE A 204 5.93 -20.50 -9.15
N VAL A 205 4.68 -20.04 -9.12
CA VAL A 205 4.06 -19.32 -10.25
C VAL A 205 3.90 -17.86 -9.86
N ASN A 206 4.44 -16.97 -10.69
CA ASN A 206 4.39 -15.52 -10.47
C ASN A 206 3.92 -14.79 -11.72
N GLY A 207 3.28 -13.64 -11.56
CA GLY A 207 3.03 -12.69 -12.65
C GLY A 207 4.04 -11.55 -12.61
N ASN A 208 4.58 -11.13 -13.76
CA ASN A 208 5.55 -10.01 -13.81
C ASN A 208 4.93 -8.63 -13.48
N ILE A 209 3.59 -8.50 -13.52
CA ILE A 209 2.87 -7.29 -13.08
C ILE A 209 2.69 -7.25 -11.57
N ASP A 210 2.45 -8.40 -10.94
CA ASP A 210 2.14 -8.49 -9.51
C ASP A 210 3.33 -7.95 -8.70
N PRO A 211 3.20 -6.85 -7.92
CA PRO A 211 4.31 -6.31 -7.16
C PRO A 211 4.92 -7.31 -6.16
N TRP A 212 4.19 -8.35 -5.75
CA TRP A 212 4.68 -9.37 -4.83
C TRP A 212 5.69 -10.34 -5.45
N HIS A 213 5.79 -10.44 -6.79
CA HIS A 213 6.78 -11.33 -7.42
C HIS A 213 8.23 -10.99 -7.04
N ALA A 214 8.49 -9.73 -6.66
CA ALA A 214 9.80 -9.27 -6.21
C ALA A 214 10.23 -9.90 -4.87
N LEU A 215 9.28 -10.44 -4.11
CA LEU A 215 9.50 -11.12 -2.84
C LEU A 215 9.36 -12.66 -2.96
N SER A 216 9.35 -13.19 -4.19
CA SER A 216 9.09 -14.59 -4.50
C SER A 216 10.28 -15.26 -5.20
N VAL A 217 10.19 -16.59 -5.35
CA VAL A 217 11.12 -17.40 -6.14
C VAL A 217 10.76 -17.30 -7.62
N THR A 218 11.59 -16.61 -8.40
CA THR A 218 11.35 -16.34 -9.83
C THR A 218 12.27 -17.13 -10.78
N THR A 219 13.15 -17.96 -10.22
CA THR A 219 14.07 -18.84 -10.95
C THR A 219 14.08 -20.24 -10.36
N ASN A 220 14.31 -21.25 -11.18
CA ASN A 220 14.39 -22.64 -10.71
C ASN A 220 15.50 -22.78 -9.65
N GLN A 221 15.17 -23.40 -8.51
CA GLN A 221 16.13 -23.65 -7.43
C GLN A 221 16.76 -25.05 -7.56
N SER A 222 15.99 -26.02 -8.06
CA SER A 222 16.42 -27.39 -8.32
C SER A 222 15.59 -28.03 -9.42
N SER A 223 15.87 -29.29 -9.78
CA SER A 223 15.04 -30.06 -10.72
C SER A 223 13.63 -30.35 -10.19
N SER A 224 13.39 -30.17 -8.88
CA SER A 224 12.10 -30.42 -8.23
C SER A 224 11.45 -29.15 -7.66
N GLU A 225 12.09 -28.00 -7.84
CA GLU A 225 11.64 -26.68 -7.39
C GLU A 225 11.74 -25.72 -8.57
N LEU A 226 10.66 -25.68 -9.34
CA LEU A 226 10.57 -24.94 -10.59
C LEU A 226 9.89 -23.60 -10.37
N ALA A 227 10.27 -22.59 -11.15
CA ALA A 227 9.64 -21.28 -11.16
C ALA A 227 9.15 -20.94 -12.57
N ILE A 228 7.94 -20.38 -12.65
CA ILE A 228 7.34 -19.85 -13.88
C ILE A 228 6.95 -18.40 -13.62
N VAL A 229 7.45 -17.51 -14.47
CA VAL A 229 7.01 -16.10 -14.52
C VAL A 229 6.13 -15.92 -15.75
N ILE A 230 4.86 -15.60 -15.51
CA ILE A 230 3.87 -15.31 -16.54
C ILE A 230 3.99 -13.83 -16.88
N ASN A 231 4.19 -13.54 -18.17
CA ASN A 231 4.14 -12.19 -18.69
C ASN A 231 2.68 -11.76 -18.87
N GLY A 232 2.27 -10.68 -18.19
CA GLY A 232 0.95 -10.05 -18.28
C GLY A 232 1.05 -8.55 -18.47
#